data_AF-A0A4Q3WG90-F1
#
_entry.id   AF-A0A4Q3WG90-F1
#
_cell.length_a   1.000
_cell.length_b   1.000
_cell.length_c   1.000
_cell.angle_alpha   90.00
_cell.angle_beta   90.00
_cell.angle_gamma   90.00
#
_symmetry.space_group_name_H-M   'P 1'
#
loop_
_entity.id
_entity.type
_entity.pdbx_description
1 polymer ?
#
loop_
_entity_poly.entity_id
_entity_poly.type
_entity_poly.pdbx_seq_one_letter_code
_entity_poly.pdbx_strand_id
1 'polypeptide(L)'
;MSDSSYQQRKLALIAEIVSAFDGVSRKGGITLHEASAIDSNGGPEERAAARAKDTEKRWQDVSSETFLANQDVFHFLDAKGFRYYLP
;
A
#
# COMPACT_ATOMS: atom_id res chain seq x y z
N MET A 1 -8.43 -10.75 29.82
CA MET A 1 -7.32 -11.30 29.01
C MET A 1 -6.05 -10.69 29.58
N SER A 2 -5.04 -11.51 29.93
CA SER A 2 -3.76 -10.95 30.37
C SER A 2 -3.11 -10.21 29.20
N ASP A 3 -2.44 -9.10 29.49
CA ASP A 3 -1.72 -8.30 28.49
C ASP A 3 -0.76 -9.18 27.65
N SER A 4 -0.14 -10.19 28.29
CA SER A 4 0.69 -11.20 27.65
C SER A 4 -0.01 -12.03 26.55
N SER A 5 -1.26 -12.47 26.77
CA SER A 5 -2.01 -13.25 25.77
C SER A 5 -2.39 -12.39 24.56
N TYR A 6 -2.70 -11.12 24.77
CA TYR A 6 -3.00 -10.17 23.70
C TYR A 6 -1.78 -9.90 22.82
N GLN A 7 -0.61 -9.62 23.43
CA GLN A 7 0.62 -9.41 22.67
C GLN A 7 1.00 -10.64 21.83
N GLN A 8 0.85 -11.84 22.38
CA GLN A 8 1.18 -13.07 21.64
C GLN A 8 0.26 -13.27 20.43
N ARG A 9 -1.05 -13.00 20.58
CA ARG A 9 -2.01 -13.06 19.46
C ARG A 9 -1.72 -11.99 18.41
N LYS A 10 -1.37 -10.77 18.83
CA LYS A 10 -0.98 -9.68 17.92
C LYS A 10 0.24 -10.05 17.08
N LEU A 11 1.29 -10.59 17.71
CA LEU A 11 2.50 -11.00 17.01
C LEU A 11 2.25 -12.17 16.04
N ALA A 12 1.43 -13.14 16.44
CA ALA A 12 1.04 -14.24 15.56
C ALA A 12 0.28 -13.76 14.32
N LEU A 13 -0.66 -12.83 14.49
CA LEU A 13 -1.41 -12.25 13.38
C LEU A 13 -0.51 -11.45 12.44
N ILE A 14 0.42 -10.65 12.97
CA ILE A 14 1.39 -9.92 12.14
C ILE A 14 2.25 -10.90 11.33
N ALA A 15 2.71 -11.99 11.94
CA ALA A 15 3.50 -13.00 11.24
C ALA A 15 2.70 -13.70 10.13
N GLU A 16 1.42 -14.00 10.36
CA GLU A 16 0.51 -14.55 9.37
C GLU A 16 0.33 -13.62 8.17
N ILE A 17 0.07 -12.32 8.41
CA ILE A 17 -0.06 -11.30 7.37
C ILE A 17 1.25 -11.18 6.57
N VAL A 18 2.40 -11.09 7.26
CA VAL A 18 3.70 -11.02 6.61
C VAL A 18 3.96 -12.24 5.71
N SER A 19 3.60 -13.44 6.17
CA SER A 19 3.76 -14.66 5.37
C SER A 19 2.78 -14.72 4.20
N ALA A 20 1.53 -14.29 4.37
CA ALA A 20 0.51 -14.35 3.32
C ALA A 20 0.79 -13.35 2.18
N PHE A 21 1.44 -12.24 2.49
CA PHE A 21 1.79 -11.18 1.56
C PHE A 21 3.28 -11.16 1.16
N ASP A 22 4.03 -12.20 1.52
CA ASP A 22 5.42 -12.32 1.10
C ASP A 22 5.53 -12.34 -0.44
N GLY A 23 6.47 -11.59 -0.98
CA GLY A 23 6.66 -11.43 -2.42
C GLY A 23 5.54 -10.71 -3.18
N VAL A 24 4.51 -10.18 -2.51
CA VAL A 24 3.50 -9.33 -3.16
C VAL A 24 4.16 -8.06 -3.68
N SER A 25 4.04 -7.84 -4.99
CA SER A 25 4.52 -6.64 -5.67
C SER A 25 3.39 -6.01 -6.48
N ARG A 26 3.54 -4.74 -6.84
CA ARG A 26 2.52 -4.00 -7.58
C ARG A 26 2.24 -4.58 -8.98
N LYS A 27 3.20 -5.25 -9.62
CA LYS A 27 3.06 -5.83 -10.98
C LYS A 27 2.38 -4.88 -12.00
N GLY A 28 2.76 -3.59 -11.96
CA GLY A 28 2.18 -2.55 -12.79
C GLY A 28 0.83 -1.98 -12.31
N GLY A 29 0.34 -2.37 -11.14
CA GLY A 29 -0.87 -1.81 -10.52
C GLY A 29 -0.71 -0.33 -10.16
N ILE A 30 -1.85 0.34 -9.98
CA ILE A 30 -1.92 1.78 -9.69
C ILE A 30 -1.27 2.05 -8.31
N THR A 31 -0.42 3.06 -8.25
CA THR A 31 0.32 3.44 -7.04
C THR A 31 -0.37 4.59 -6.30
N LEU A 32 0.03 4.88 -5.06
CA LEU A 32 -0.61 5.92 -4.26
C LEU A 32 -0.54 7.30 -4.92
N HIS A 33 0.64 7.73 -5.36
CA HIS A 33 0.77 9.03 -6.02
C HIS A 33 0.13 9.02 -7.41
N GLU A 34 0.14 7.89 -8.13
CA GLU A 34 -0.59 7.76 -9.39
C GLU A 34 -2.11 7.91 -9.18
N ALA A 35 -2.66 7.30 -8.13
CA ALA A 35 -4.06 7.44 -7.74
C ALA A 35 -4.41 8.90 -7.40
N SER A 36 -3.54 9.60 -6.68
CA SER A 36 -3.69 11.05 -6.42
C SER A 36 -3.67 11.89 -7.70
N ALA A 37 -2.81 11.55 -8.67
CA ALA A 37 -2.84 12.19 -9.98
C ALA A 37 -4.14 11.91 -10.74
N ILE A 38 -4.71 10.70 -10.65
CA ILE A 38 -6.00 10.37 -11.27
C ILE A 38 -7.13 11.20 -10.65
N ASP A 39 -7.17 11.29 -9.31
CA ASP A 39 -8.16 12.11 -8.59
C ASP A 39 -8.10 13.59 -9.01
N SER A 40 -6.88 14.10 -9.21
CA SER A 40 -6.64 15.46 -9.72
C SER A 40 -6.90 15.62 -11.23
N ASN A 41 -7.49 14.62 -11.90
CA ASN A 41 -7.73 14.58 -13.34
C ASN A 41 -6.46 14.74 -14.20
N GLY A 42 -5.34 14.21 -13.70
CA GLY A 42 -4.03 14.27 -14.33
C GLY A 42 -3.90 13.38 -15.56
N GLY A 43 -3.20 13.88 -16.57
CA GLY A 43 -2.94 13.18 -17.83
C GLY A 43 -1.89 12.07 -17.72
N PRO A 44 -1.60 11.36 -18.83
CA PRO A 44 -0.63 10.26 -18.84
C PRO A 44 0.77 10.64 -18.33
N GLU A 45 1.27 11.83 -18.68
CA GLU A 45 2.60 12.29 -18.26
C GLU A 45 2.65 12.59 -16.75
N GLU A 46 1.62 13.26 -16.21
CA GLU A 46 1.52 13.58 -14.79
C GLU A 46 1.38 12.31 -13.94
N ARG A 47 0.59 11.35 -14.40
CA ARG A 47 0.47 10.03 -13.77
C ARG A 47 1.78 9.26 -13.79
N ALA A 48 2.52 9.28 -14.90
CA ALA A 48 3.83 8.64 -14.99
C ALA A 48 4.85 9.29 -14.04
N ALA A 49 4.87 10.62 -13.96
CA ALA A 49 5.72 11.36 -13.04
C ALA A 49 5.35 11.11 -11.57
N ALA A 50 4.06 11.04 -11.25
CA ALA A 50 3.59 10.72 -9.91
C ALA A 50 3.96 9.29 -9.51
N ARG A 51 3.74 8.32 -10.40
CA ARG A 51 4.13 6.91 -10.22
C ARG A 51 5.62 6.75 -9.91
N ALA A 52 6.48 7.57 -10.51
CA ALA A 52 7.92 7.53 -10.27
C ALA A 52 8.32 7.87 -8.83
N LYS A 53 7.44 8.50 -8.04
CA LYS A 53 7.65 8.79 -6.61
C LYS A 53 7.46 7.54 -5.73
N ASP A 54 6.66 6.58 -6.17
CA ASP A 54 6.39 5.35 -5.43
C ASP A 54 7.48 4.30 -5.71
N THR A 55 8.65 4.43 -5.08
CA THR A 55 9.84 3.61 -5.41
C THR A 55 9.94 2.28 -4.64
N GLU A 56 9.05 2.06 -3.69
CA GLU A 56 9.05 0.93 -2.75
C GLU A 56 8.89 -0.40 -3.47
N LYS A 57 9.68 -1.41 -3.11
CA LYS A 57 9.56 -2.75 -3.74
C LYS A 57 8.67 -3.69 -2.94
N ARG A 58 8.54 -3.43 -1.64
CA ARG A 58 7.75 -4.23 -0.69
C ARG A 58 6.74 -3.33 -0.01
N TRP A 59 5.59 -3.88 0.32
CA TRP A 59 4.54 -3.12 1.01
C TRP A 59 5.00 -2.58 2.36
N GLN A 60 5.92 -3.28 3.05
CA GLN A 60 6.51 -2.86 4.31
C GLN A 60 7.39 -1.61 4.18
N ASP A 61 7.86 -1.28 2.98
CA ASP A 61 8.72 -0.12 2.74
C ASP A 61 7.90 1.17 2.56
N VAL A 62 6.57 1.06 2.43
CA VAL A 62 5.68 2.23 2.31
C VAL A 62 5.59 2.91 3.67
N SER A 63 6.03 4.17 3.73
CA SER A 63 5.99 4.93 4.97
C SER A 63 4.55 5.19 5.41
N SER A 64 4.32 5.22 6.73
CA SER A 64 2.99 5.56 7.27
C SER A 64 2.56 6.98 6.86
N GLU A 65 3.50 7.92 6.71
CA GLU A 65 3.22 9.27 6.23
C GLU A 65 2.68 9.24 4.79
N THR A 66 3.37 8.56 3.88
CA THR A 66 2.91 8.39 2.49
C THR A 66 1.55 7.71 2.41
N PHE A 67 1.35 6.64 3.20
CA PHE A 67 0.09 5.90 3.24
C PHE A 67 -1.08 6.78 3.70
N LEU A 68 -0.91 7.51 4.80
CA LEU A 68 -1.94 8.37 5.37
C LEU A 68 -2.23 9.61 4.51
N ALA A 69 -1.21 10.17 3.85
CA ALA A 69 -1.35 11.31 2.96
C ALA A 69 -2.13 10.99 1.67
N ASN A 70 -2.30 9.71 1.32
CA ASN A 70 -2.96 9.25 0.10
C ASN A 70 -4.12 8.26 0.39
N GLN A 71 -4.65 8.21 1.61
CA GLN A 71 -5.69 7.24 1.98
C GLN A 71 -7.05 7.52 1.33
N ASP A 72 -7.31 8.78 1.00
CA ASP A 72 -8.52 9.28 0.36
C ASP A 72 -8.65 8.79 -1.09
N VAL A 73 -7.54 8.51 -1.76
CA VAL A 73 -7.50 8.10 -3.17
C VAL A 73 -7.57 6.59 -3.39
N PHE A 74 -7.83 5.79 -2.34
CA PHE A 74 -7.85 4.32 -2.46
C PHE A 74 -8.89 3.78 -3.44
N HIS A 75 -9.97 4.50 -3.65
CA HIS A 75 -11.00 4.12 -4.60
C HIS A 75 -10.55 4.19 -6.08
N PHE A 76 -9.40 4.80 -6.37
CA PHE A 76 -8.74 4.78 -7.68
C PHE A 76 -7.73 3.64 -7.86
N LEU A 77 -7.43 2.87 -6.81
CA LEU A 77 -6.54 1.72 -6.93
C LEU A 77 -7.19 0.61 -7.77
N ASP A 78 -6.36 -0.12 -8.52
CA ASP A 78 -6.77 -1.36 -9.16
C ASP A 78 -6.62 -2.55 -8.20
N ALA A 79 -7.10 -3.73 -8.60
CA ALA A 79 -7.02 -4.94 -7.76
C ALA A 79 -5.58 -5.29 -7.31
N LYS A 80 -4.58 -4.93 -8.12
CA LYS A 80 -3.16 -5.13 -7.79
C LYS A 80 -2.67 -4.11 -6.76
N GLY A 81 -3.05 -2.84 -6.91
CA GLY A 81 -2.79 -1.78 -5.95
C GLY A 81 -3.39 -2.11 -4.58
N PHE A 82 -4.67 -2.51 -4.54
CA PHE A 82 -5.32 -2.97 -3.32
C PHE A 82 -4.56 -4.12 -2.65
N ARG A 83 -4.20 -5.16 -3.42
CA ARG A 83 -3.43 -6.29 -2.90
C ARG A 83 -2.07 -5.88 -2.32
N TYR A 84 -1.45 -4.81 -2.84
CA TYR A 84 -0.15 -4.35 -2.37
C TYR A 84 -0.24 -3.44 -1.14
N TYR A 85 -1.20 -2.52 -1.10
CA TYR A 85 -1.30 -1.52 -0.02
C TYR A 85 -2.16 -1.96 1.17
N LEU A 86 -2.99 -2.99 1.04
CA LEU A 86 -3.82 -3.54 2.12
C LEU A 86 -3.52 -5.02 2.38
N PRO A 87 -2.32 -5.32 2.94
CA PRO A 87 -1.98 -6.66 3.44
C PRO A 87 -2.77 -7.05 4.70
#